data_AF-A0A5J5P1M6-F1
#
_entry.id   AF-A0A5J5P1M6-F1
#
_cell.length_a   1.000
_cell.length_b   1.000
_cell.length_c   1.000
_cell.angle_alpha   90.00
_cell.angle_beta   90.00
_cell.angle_gamma   90.00
#
_symmetry.space_group_name_H-M   'P 1'
#
loop_
_entity.id
_entity.type
_entity.pdbx_description
1 polymer ?
#
loop_
_entity_poly.entity_id
_entity_poly.type
_entity_poly.pdbx_seq_one_letter_code
_entity_poly.pdbx_strand_id
1 'polypeptide(L)'
;MKNNPKVEDNFPWDQTMRNHFTTFPKFLLSSILLISILCIFYTVSFSNSSNKDLNIITAVHDGREEVAVAPPPVPSPKPSPSSKTTLHQIVFGIAASARLWDHRKNYIKLWWKPQMRGVVWLDKGVKTGTDDHILPQKMISVDTSKFKYNNPKGHRSAIRITRIVSETLRLDLDDVRWFVMGDDDTFFVPDNLVRVLSKYDHNQFYYIGSSSESHLQNINFSYGMAYGGGGFAISYPLAKALAKMQDRCIQRYPGLYGSDDRIHACMAELGVPLTKEPGFHQYDVFGNLLGLLSAHPVAPLVSIHHLDKVEPIFPNMNRVQALTRLNIPINLDSAALMQQSVCYDKTRSWTVSVSWGYTVQIYRGIFSVREMEMPARTFLNWYKRADYTGFAFNTRPVTRHVCQKPFVYYLSKASYNKVMNQTVSEHVQHQVSNPDCKWKMADPSRIERVEVYRKPDPNLWDKPPRRNCCRVLPTKKKGTMVIDVGVCGDDEVIELR
;
A
#
# COMPACT_ATOMS: atom_id res chain seq x y z
N MET A 1 -50.10 -13.30 0.45
CA MET A 1 -50.45 -12.14 -0.41
C MET A 1 -49.84 -10.90 0.26
N LYS A 2 -48.86 -10.16 -0.28
CA LYS A 2 -48.56 -9.75 -1.64
C LYS A 2 -47.09 -9.99 -2.00
N ASN A 3 -46.87 -10.25 -3.29
CA ASN A 3 -45.61 -10.59 -3.95
C ASN A 3 -44.68 -9.38 -4.09
N ASN A 4 -43.40 -9.57 -3.79
CA ASN A 4 -42.31 -8.75 -4.33
C ASN A 4 -41.64 -9.54 -5.47
N PRO A 5 -41.37 -8.91 -6.64
CA PRO A 5 -40.77 -9.62 -7.76
C PRO A 5 -39.29 -9.89 -7.48
N LYS A 6 -38.88 -11.15 -7.67
CA LYS A 6 -37.47 -11.53 -7.83
C LYS A 6 -36.99 -10.91 -9.14
N VAL A 7 -36.00 -10.04 -9.06
CA VAL A 7 -35.16 -9.69 -10.21
C VAL A 7 -34.14 -10.82 -10.32
N GLU A 8 -34.40 -11.77 -11.22
CA GLU A 8 -33.40 -12.70 -11.73
C GLU A 8 -32.51 -11.93 -12.69
N ASP A 9 -31.29 -11.61 -12.27
CA ASP A 9 -30.23 -11.22 -13.19
C ASP A 9 -29.77 -12.47 -13.95
N ASN A 10 -30.44 -12.76 -15.08
CA ASN A 10 -29.96 -13.69 -16.09
C ASN A 10 -28.70 -13.11 -16.73
N PHE A 11 -27.53 -13.56 -16.24
CA PHE A 11 -26.26 -13.35 -16.92
C PHE A 11 -26.17 -14.29 -18.15
N PRO A 12 -25.67 -13.82 -19.32
CA PRO A 12 -25.56 -14.62 -20.54
C PRO A 12 -24.64 -15.86 -20.45
N TRP A 13 -24.00 -16.10 -19.31
CA TRP A 13 -23.06 -17.21 -19.08
C TRP A 13 -23.75 -18.51 -18.62
N ASP A 14 -24.97 -18.43 -18.08
CA ASP A 14 -25.61 -19.56 -17.39
C ASP A 14 -26.36 -20.52 -18.34
N GLN A 15 -26.65 -20.06 -19.56
CA GLN A 15 -27.25 -20.89 -20.62
C GLN A 15 -26.19 -21.65 -21.44
N THR A 16 -24.98 -21.09 -21.56
CA THR A 16 -23.86 -21.69 -22.30
C THR A 16 -23.27 -22.89 -21.56
N MET A 17 -23.23 -22.84 -20.22
CA MET A 17 -22.72 -23.95 -19.39
C MET A 17 -23.66 -25.17 -19.38
N ARG A 18 -24.98 -24.98 -19.52
CA ARG A 18 -25.95 -26.09 -19.51
C ARG A 18 -25.92 -26.93 -20.79
N ASN A 19 -25.57 -26.33 -21.93
CA ASN A 19 -25.41 -27.04 -23.21
C ASN A 19 -24.04 -27.72 -23.38
N HIS A 20 -23.03 -27.34 -22.60
CA HIS A 20 -21.70 -27.97 -22.66
C HIS A 20 -21.64 -29.35 -22.01
N PHE A 21 -22.50 -29.65 -21.02
CA PHE A 21 -22.43 -30.92 -20.29
C PHE A 21 -23.01 -32.13 -21.04
N THR A 22 -23.75 -31.94 -22.13
CA THR A 22 -24.28 -33.04 -22.96
C THR A 22 -23.42 -33.34 -24.19
N THR A 23 -22.47 -32.47 -24.55
CA THR A 23 -21.57 -32.61 -25.71
C THR A 23 -20.10 -32.88 -25.33
N PHE A 24 -19.72 -32.66 -24.06
CA PHE A 24 -18.36 -32.85 -23.55
C PHE A 24 -17.72 -34.25 -23.75
N PRO A 25 -18.44 -35.38 -23.62
CA PRO A 25 -17.78 -36.69 -23.71
C PRO A 25 -17.29 -37.02 -25.13
N LYS A 26 -17.95 -36.50 -26.18
CA LYS A 26 -17.58 -36.80 -27.58
C LYS A 26 -16.37 -35.99 -28.05
N PHE A 27 -16.24 -34.74 -27.59
CA PHE A 27 -15.08 -33.90 -27.93
C PHE A 27 -13.81 -34.32 -27.20
N LEU A 28 -13.90 -34.84 -25.97
CA LEU A 28 -12.74 -35.31 -25.21
C LEU A 28 -12.12 -36.59 -25.83
N LEU A 29 -12.97 -37.51 -26.30
CA LEU A 29 -12.51 -38.72 -27.00
C LEU A 29 -11.85 -38.38 -28.34
N SER A 30 -12.42 -37.42 -29.09
CA SER A 30 -11.85 -36.95 -30.36
C SER A 30 -10.49 -36.25 -30.17
N SER A 31 -10.35 -35.40 -29.15
CA SER A 31 -9.09 -34.70 -28.88
C SER A 31 -7.99 -35.64 -28.37
N ILE A 32 -8.33 -36.65 -27.56
CA ILE A 32 -7.38 -37.69 -27.14
C ILE A 32 -6.90 -38.52 -28.35
N LEU A 33 -7.80 -38.85 -29.27
CA LEU A 33 -7.43 -39.58 -30.49
C LEU A 33 -6.51 -38.75 -31.40
N LEU A 34 -6.81 -37.45 -31.56
CA LEU A 34 -6.00 -36.53 -32.36
C LEU A 34 -4.60 -36.34 -31.78
N ILE A 35 -4.49 -36.16 -30.45
CA ILE A 35 -3.21 -36.05 -29.75
C ILE A 35 -2.40 -37.34 -29.88
N SER A 36 -3.05 -38.50 -29.79
CA SER A 36 -2.39 -39.80 -29.94
C SER A 36 -1.85 -39.99 -31.35
N ILE A 37 -2.62 -39.63 -32.39
CA ILE A 37 -2.18 -39.66 -33.79
C ILE A 37 -1.00 -38.71 -34.00
N LEU A 38 -1.07 -37.47 -33.47
CA LEU A 38 0.04 -36.50 -33.57
C LEU A 38 1.30 -37.00 -32.87
N CYS A 39 1.18 -37.66 -31.71
CA CYS A 39 2.31 -38.25 -31.01
C CYS A 39 2.94 -39.40 -31.81
N ILE A 40 2.13 -40.26 -32.45
CA ILE A 40 2.62 -41.34 -33.32
C ILE A 40 3.34 -40.76 -34.55
N PHE A 41 2.78 -39.71 -35.17
CA PHE A 41 3.47 -39.02 -36.28
C PHE A 41 4.80 -38.41 -35.83
N TYR A 42 4.85 -37.84 -34.63
CA TYR A 42 6.07 -37.25 -34.09
C TYR A 42 7.14 -38.32 -33.81
N THR A 43 6.77 -39.47 -33.22
CA THR A 43 7.71 -40.56 -32.91
C THR A 43 8.20 -41.29 -34.17
N VAL A 44 7.35 -41.46 -35.18
CA VAL A 44 7.77 -42.02 -36.49
C VAL A 44 8.67 -41.03 -37.24
N SER A 45 8.38 -39.74 -37.21
CA SER A 45 9.22 -38.71 -37.84
C SER A 45 10.59 -38.60 -37.17
N PHE A 46 10.66 -38.75 -35.84
CA PHE A 46 11.92 -38.74 -35.10
C PHE A 46 12.74 -40.03 -35.33
N SER A 47 12.09 -41.18 -35.42
CA SER A 47 12.77 -42.45 -35.76
C SER A 47 13.33 -42.45 -37.18
N ASN A 48 12.64 -41.83 -38.15
CA ASN A 48 13.14 -41.66 -39.52
C ASN A 48 14.21 -40.56 -39.66
N SER A 49 14.33 -39.65 -38.69
CA SER A 49 15.34 -38.58 -38.70
C SER A 49 16.64 -38.95 -37.96
N SER A 50 16.72 -40.14 -37.34
CA SER A 50 17.89 -40.59 -36.58
C SER A 50 19.08 -41.10 -37.42
N ASN A 51 19.12 -40.79 -38.72
CA ASN A 51 20.23 -41.11 -39.63
C ASN A 51 20.92 -39.86 -40.23
N LYS A 52 20.90 -38.73 -39.51
CA LYS A 52 21.75 -37.58 -39.81
C LYS A 52 22.52 -37.15 -38.56
N ASP A 53 23.63 -37.84 -38.35
CA ASP A 53 24.62 -37.50 -37.34
C ASP A 53 25.16 -36.06 -37.54
N LEU A 54 25.00 -35.26 -36.48
CA LEU A 54 26.07 -34.54 -35.79
C LEU A 54 27.14 -33.83 -36.65
N ASN A 55 26.82 -32.64 -37.19
CA ASN A 55 27.81 -31.72 -37.76
C ASN A 55 27.75 -30.27 -37.19
N ILE A 56 27.05 -30.05 -36.07
CA ILE A 56 26.89 -28.70 -35.50
C ILE A 56 27.94 -28.38 -34.40
N ILE A 57 28.64 -29.38 -33.86
CA ILE A 57 29.57 -29.17 -32.73
C ILE A 57 31.02 -28.89 -33.18
N THR A 58 31.39 -29.15 -34.43
CA THR A 58 32.78 -29.00 -34.90
C THR A 58 33.15 -27.59 -35.39
N ALA A 59 32.19 -26.67 -35.52
CA ALA A 59 32.44 -25.32 -36.06
C ALA A 59 32.90 -24.28 -35.01
N VAL A 60 33.02 -24.65 -33.73
CA VAL A 60 33.42 -23.72 -32.65
C VAL A 60 34.90 -23.82 -32.30
N HIS A 61 35.65 -24.77 -32.87
CA HIS A 61 37.06 -25.00 -32.51
C HIS A 61 38.10 -24.60 -33.56
N ASP A 62 37.74 -23.87 -34.62
CA ASP A 62 38.72 -23.34 -35.57
C ASP A 62 38.53 -21.83 -35.75
N GLY A 63 39.04 -21.07 -34.77
CA GLY A 63 39.06 -19.62 -34.77
C GLY A 63 40.23 -19.14 -33.92
N ARG A 64 41.33 -18.81 -34.59
CA ARG A 64 42.58 -18.26 -34.06
C ARG A 64 42.37 -17.30 -32.87
N GLU A 65 43.16 -17.50 -31.83
CA GLU A 65 43.36 -16.56 -30.73
C GLU A 65 43.86 -15.21 -31.26
N GLU A 66 42.99 -14.20 -31.26
CA GLU A 66 43.39 -12.83 -30.96
C GLU A 66 42.74 -12.44 -29.63
N VAL A 67 43.56 -12.33 -28.60
CA VAL A 67 43.15 -11.91 -27.26
C VAL A 67 42.73 -10.43 -27.34
N ALA A 68 41.44 -10.19 -27.57
CA ALA A 68 40.84 -8.88 -27.39
C ALA A 68 40.84 -8.55 -25.89
N VAL A 69 41.78 -7.71 -25.47
CA VAL A 69 41.84 -7.13 -24.13
C VAL A 69 40.52 -6.40 -23.89
N ALA A 70 39.73 -6.88 -22.92
CA ALA A 70 38.52 -6.21 -22.49
C ALA A 70 38.85 -4.77 -22.10
N PRO A 71 38.07 -3.76 -22.53
CA PRO A 71 38.30 -2.39 -22.09
C PRO A 71 38.19 -2.34 -20.56
N PRO A 72 39.07 -1.58 -19.88
CA PRO A 72 39.02 -1.47 -18.43
C PRO A 72 37.63 -0.98 -18.00
N PRO A 73 37.11 -1.44 -16.85
CA PRO A 73 35.83 -0.98 -16.35
C PRO A 73 35.89 0.54 -16.22
N VAL A 74 35.02 1.23 -16.97
CA VAL A 74 34.83 2.67 -16.84
C VAL A 74 34.53 2.93 -15.37
N PRO A 75 35.31 3.78 -14.68
CA PRO A 75 34.99 4.12 -13.29
C PRO A 75 33.62 4.78 -13.30
N SER A 76 32.61 4.06 -12.81
CA SER A 76 31.32 4.66 -12.50
C SER A 76 31.63 5.87 -11.60
N PRO A 77 31.23 7.10 -11.96
CA PRO A 77 31.43 8.23 -11.07
C PRO A 77 30.81 7.85 -9.73
N LYS A 78 31.64 7.79 -8.68
CA LYS A 78 31.14 7.67 -7.31
C LYS A 78 30.08 8.75 -7.17
N PRO A 79 28.82 8.41 -6.84
CA PRO A 79 27.82 9.43 -6.63
C PRO A 79 28.41 10.39 -5.59
N SER A 80 28.66 11.63 -6.00
CA SER A 80 28.86 12.73 -5.06
C SER A 80 27.77 12.62 -4.00
N PRO A 81 28.06 12.88 -2.71
CA PRO A 81 27.04 12.80 -1.68
C PRO A 81 25.93 13.79 -2.02
N SER A 82 24.94 13.34 -2.79
CA SER A 82 23.73 14.05 -3.10
C SER A 82 23.13 14.39 -1.75
N SER A 83 22.96 15.67 -1.46
CA SER A 83 22.29 16.08 -0.23
C SER A 83 20.98 15.30 -0.10
N LYS A 84 20.69 14.75 1.08
CA LYS A 84 19.46 13.96 1.29
C LYS A 84 18.25 14.80 0.87
N THR A 85 17.29 14.18 0.18
CA THR A 85 16.05 14.85 -0.24
C THR A 85 15.37 15.47 0.98
N THR A 86 14.91 16.72 0.84
CA THR A 86 14.16 17.41 1.90
C THR A 86 12.71 17.62 1.47
N LEU A 87 11.84 17.95 2.43
CA LEU A 87 10.43 18.23 2.16
C LEU A 87 10.24 19.42 1.20
N HIS A 88 11.16 20.39 1.21
CA HIS A 88 11.13 21.50 0.26
C HIS A 88 11.19 20.96 -1.17
N GLN A 89 12.08 20.02 -1.48
CA GLN A 89 12.31 19.47 -2.82
C GLN A 89 11.19 18.57 -3.39
N ILE A 90 10.08 18.44 -2.66
CA ILE A 90 8.91 17.66 -3.05
C ILE A 90 7.75 18.62 -3.34
N VAL A 91 7.10 18.45 -4.49
CA VAL A 91 5.92 19.25 -4.87
C VAL A 91 4.70 18.34 -5.02
N PHE A 92 3.65 18.62 -4.26
CA PHE A 92 2.41 17.87 -4.31
C PHE A 92 1.47 18.40 -5.40
N GLY A 93 0.91 17.51 -6.21
CA GLY A 93 -0.24 17.76 -7.07
C GLY A 93 -1.43 16.96 -6.53
N ILE A 94 -2.34 17.63 -5.82
CA ILE A 94 -3.48 16.98 -5.16
C ILE A 94 -4.68 17.03 -6.10
N ALA A 95 -5.20 15.87 -6.49
CA ALA A 95 -6.40 15.75 -7.30
C ALA A 95 -7.65 15.99 -6.44
N ALA A 96 -8.42 17.01 -6.79
CA ALA A 96 -9.65 17.32 -6.08
C ALA A 96 -10.83 17.51 -7.04
N SER A 97 -12.03 17.62 -6.47
CA SER A 97 -13.21 18.11 -7.18
C SER A 97 -13.91 19.21 -6.40
N ALA A 98 -14.42 20.22 -7.10
CA ALA A 98 -15.16 21.32 -6.51
C ALA A 98 -16.37 20.82 -5.70
N ARG A 99 -17.01 19.73 -6.14
CA ARG A 99 -18.15 19.11 -5.47
C ARG A 99 -17.81 18.56 -4.07
N LEU A 100 -16.63 17.98 -3.90
CA LEU A 100 -16.24 17.31 -2.65
C LEU A 100 -15.32 18.20 -1.78
N TRP A 101 -14.88 19.34 -2.32
CA TRP A 101 -13.87 20.20 -1.73
C TRP A 101 -14.19 20.63 -0.30
N ASP A 102 -15.41 21.10 -0.04
CA ASP A 102 -15.77 21.64 1.28
C ASP A 102 -15.67 20.60 2.40
N HIS A 103 -15.90 19.32 2.08
CA HIS A 103 -15.72 18.22 3.00
C HIS A 103 -14.26 17.76 3.06
N ARG A 104 -13.66 17.45 1.90
CA ARG A 104 -12.36 16.76 1.79
C ARG A 104 -11.15 17.64 2.09
N LYS A 105 -11.27 18.97 1.95
CA LYS A 105 -10.22 19.90 2.40
C LYS A 105 -9.86 19.72 3.88
N ASN A 106 -10.80 19.23 4.69
CA ASN A 106 -10.56 18.98 6.11
C ASN A 106 -9.61 17.79 6.37
N TYR A 107 -9.42 16.87 5.41
CA TYR A 107 -8.38 15.85 5.51
C TYR A 107 -7.00 16.44 5.19
N ILE A 108 -6.92 17.27 4.14
CA ILE A 108 -5.67 17.92 3.71
C ILE A 108 -5.10 18.80 4.84
N LYS A 109 -5.94 19.58 5.52
CA LYS A 109 -5.54 20.42 6.67
C LYS A 109 -4.80 19.66 7.79
N LEU A 110 -5.01 18.34 7.89
CA LEU A 110 -4.43 17.56 8.98
C LEU A 110 -2.97 17.19 8.72
N TRP A 111 -2.53 17.09 7.47
CA TRP A 111 -1.16 16.67 7.14
C TRP A 111 -0.38 17.74 6.37
N TRP A 112 -1.07 18.68 5.74
CA TRP A 112 -0.44 19.81 5.05
C TRP A 112 0.21 20.77 6.05
N LYS A 113 1.44 21.20 5.74
CA LYS A 113 2.17 22.20 6.53
C LYS A 113 2.51 23.40 5.61
N PRO A 114 2.37 24.66 6.04
CA PRO A 114 2.56 25.84 5.17
C PRO A 114 3.92 25.92 4.44
N GLN A 115 4.97 25.30 4.97
CA GLN A 115 6.29 25.22 4.35
C GLN A 115 6.39 24.22 3.18
N MET A 116 5.35 23.39 2.98
CA MET A 116 5.28 22.43 1.88
C MET A 116 4.91 23.13 0.56
N ARG A 117 5.34 22.55 -0.55
CA ARG A 117 5.06 23.07 -1.89
C ARG A 117 4.07 22.17 -2.61
N GLY A 118 3.08 22.76 -3.28
CA GLY A 118 2.08 21.99 -3.99
C GLY A 118 0.79 22.75 -4.30
N VAL A 119 -0.04 22.09 -5.08
CA VAL A 119 -1.26 22.64 -5.65
C VAL A 119 -2.39 21.62 -5.56
N VAL A 120 -3.57 22.10 -5.16
CA VAL A 120 -4.84 21.40 -5.32
C VAL A 120 -5.40 21.70 -6.70
N TRP A 121 -5.48 20.68 -7.55
CA TRP A 121 -6.01 20.77 -8.91
C TRP A 121 -7.49 20.39 -8.94
N LEU A 122 -8.33 21.37 -9.25
CA LEU A 122 -9.79 21.28 -9.27
C LEU A 122 -10.34 21.22 -10.71
N ASP A 123 -11.54 20.66 -10.85
CA ASP A 123 -12.32 20.70 -12.09
C ASP A 123 -12.99 22.06 -12.33
N LYS A 124 -13.31 22.80 -11.27
CA LYS A 124 -13.97 24.12 -11.31
C LYS A 124 -13.52 24.98 -10.13
N GLY A 125 -13.77 26.29 -10.22
CA GLY A 125 -13.55 27.21 -9.12
C GLY A 125 -14.39 26.87 -7.89
N VAL A 126 -13.81 27.07 -6.71
CA VAL A 126 -14.46 26.91 -5.40
C VAL A 126 -14.39 28.23 -4.63
N LYS A 127 -15.32 28.45 -3.70
CA LYS A 127 -15.34 29.67 -2.88
C LYS A 127 -14.07 29.75 -2.03
N THR A 128 -13.51 30.95 -1.92
CA THR A 128 -12.46 31.25 -0.94
C THR A 128 -13.03 31.14 0.46
N GLY A 129 -12.28 30.46 1.34
CA GLY A 129 -12.63 30.28 2.75
C GLY A 129 -11.63 30.96 3.67
N THR A 130 -12.01 31.13 4.94
CA THR A 130 -11.13 31.67 6.00
C THR A 130 -9.86 30.84 6.18
N ASP A 131 -9.96 29.53 5.96
CA ASP A 131 -8.88 28.56 6.22
C ASP A 131 -7.96 28.38 5.01
N ASP A 132 -8.10 29.20 3.97
CA ASP A 132 -7.31 29.05 2.74
C ASP A 132 -5.82 29.29 2.95
N HIS A 133 -5.45 30.06 3.98
CA HIS A 133 -4.06 30.34 4.35
C HIS A 133 -3.31 29.12 4.93
N ILE A 134 -4.03 28.06 5.35
CA ILE A 134 -3.45 26.79 5.83
C ILE A 134 -3.60 25.64 4.83
N LEU A 135 -4.05 25.93 3.61
CA LEU A 135 -4.24 24.96 2.54
C LEU A 135 -3.24 25.21 1.40
N PRO A 136 -2.94 24.20 0.57
CA PRO A 136 -2.16 24.42 -0.65
C PRO A 136 -2.89 25.38 -1.60
N GLN A 137 -2.15 25.99 -2.52
CA GLN A 137 -2.72 26.82 -3.57
C GLN A 137 -3.74 26.00 -4.38
N LYS A 138 -4.87 26.62 -4.72
CA LYS A 138 -5.91 26.00 -5.55
C LYS A 138 -5.75 26.47 -7.00
N MET A 139 -5.76 25.55 -7.95
CA MET A 139 -5.75 25.83 -9.37
C MET A 139 -6.79 25.00 -10.11
N ILE A 140 -7.25 25.49 -11.26
CA ILE A 140 -8.18 24.76 -12.13
C ILE A 140 -7.36 24.05 -13.21
N SER A 141 -7.61 22.76 -13.40
CA SER A 141 -6.96 22.01 -14.48
C SER A 141 -7.30 22.58 -15.84
N VAL A 142 -6.34 22.53 -16.76
CA VAL A 142 -6.52 23.01 -18.14
C VAL A 142 -7.60 22.20 -18.87
N ASP A 143 -8.26 22.82 -19.86
CA ASP A 143 -9.27 22.14 -20.67
C ASP A 143 -8.72 20.86 -21.35
N THR A 144 -9.55 19.81 -21.30
CA THR A 144 -9.26 18.47 -21.83
C THR A 144 -10.30 18.04 -22.87
N SER A 145 -11.14 18.95 -23.37
CA SER A 145 -12.15 18.69 -24.40
C SER A 145 -11.56 18.02 -25.67
N LYS A 146 -10.33 18.38 -26.05
CA LYS A 146 -9.62 17.84 -27.21
C LYS A 146 -9.32 16.33 -27.15
N PHE A 147 -9.33 15.72 -25.98
CA PHE A 147 -9.01 14.29 -25.81
C PHE A 147 -10.25 13.42 -25.95
N LYS A 148 -10.15 12.29 -26.64
CA LYS A 148 -11.24 11.31 -26.70
C LYS A 148 -11.33 10.54 -25.38
N TYR A 149 -12.56 10.22 -24.96
CA TYR A 149 -12.84 9.33 -23.82
C TYR A 149 -13.98 8.43 -24.21
N ASN A 150 -13.74 7.12 -24.31
CA ASN A 150 -14.75 6.15 -24.75
C ASN A 150 -14.91 4.97 -23.78
N ASN A 151 -14.36 5.05 -22.57
CA ASN A 151 -14.63 4.05 -21.55
C ASN A 151 -16.08 4.18 -21.04
N PRO A 152 -16.89 3.10 -21.05
CA PRO A 152 -18.31 3.17 -20.71
C PRO A 152 -18.59 3.22 -19.19
N LYS A 153 -17.61 2.87 -18.35
CA LYS A 153 -17.78 2.78 -16.88
C LYS A 153 -17.15 3.92 -16.11
N GLY A 154 -16.07 4.50 -16.64
CA GLY A 154 -15.33 5.57 -15.95
C GLY A 154 -15.88 6.97 -16.25
N HIS A 155 -15.21 7.98 -15.68
CA HIS A 155 -15.61 9.37 -15.84
C HIS A 155 -14.53 10.18 -16.58
N ARG A 156 -14.96 11.06 -17.49
CA ARG A 156 -14.06 11.89 -18.33
C ARG A 156 -13.08 12.75 -17.53
N SER A 157 -13.43 13.13 -16.30
CA SER A 157 -12.54 13.87 -15.40
C SER A 157 -11.20 13.17 -15.14
N ALA A 158 -11.11 11.84 -15.35
CA ALA A 158 -9.85 11.11 -15.29
C ALA A 158 -8.77 11.70 -16.21
N ILE A 159 -9.13 12.30 -17.35
CA ILE A 159 -8.18 12.90 -18.28
C ILE A 159 -7.44 14.08 -17.64
N ARG A 160 -8.17 14.98 -16.95
CA ARG A 160 -7.51 16.11 -16.27
C ARG A 160 -6.64 15.64 -15.10
N ILE A 161 -7.09 14.62 -14.34
CA ILE A 161 -6.33 14.07 -13.21
C ILE A 161 -5.01 13.47 -13.72
N THR A 162 -5.03 12.77 -14.86
CA THR A 162 -3.82 12.25 -15.53
C THR A 162 -2.79 13.35 -15.74
N ARG A 163 -3.20 14.59 -16.03
CA ARG A 163 -2.28 15.68 -16.40
C ARG A 163 -1.71 16.43 -15.19
N ILE A 164 -2.13 16.14 -13.96
CA ILE A 164 -1.74 16.88 -12.75
C ILE A 164 -0.22 16.99 -12.59
N VAL A 165 0.54 15.91 -12.79
CA VAL A 165 2.01 15.95 -12.66
C VAL A 165 2.61 16.90 -13.70
N SER A 166 2.19 16.79 -14.96
CA SER A 166 2.69 17.67 -16.03
C SER A 166 2.20 19.12 -15.87
N GLU A 167 1.01 19.35 -15.33
CA GLU A 167 0.49 20.69 -15.03
C GLU A 167 1.25 21.33 -13.86
N THR A 168 1.58 20.54 -12.83
CA THR A 168 2.42 20.97 -11.71
C THR A 168 3.85 21.27 -12.16
N LEU A 169 4.42 20.46 -13.06
CA LEU A 169 5.73 20.73 -13.66
C LEU A 169 5.76 22.07 -14.40
N ARG A 170 4.69 22.44 -15.11
CA ARG A 170 4.61 23.70 -15.88
C ARG A 170 4.54 24.96 -15.00
N LEU A 171 4.41 24.80 -13.68
CA LEU A 171 4.58 25.91 -12.74
C LEU A 171 6.05 26.34 -12.63
N ASP A 172 6.98 25.55 -13.17
CA ASP A 172 8.41 25.86 -13.29
C ASP A 172 9.05 26.26 -11.95
N LEU A 173 8.73 25.51 -10.91
CA LEU A 173 9.27 25.72 -9.56
C LEU A 173 10.75 25.28 -9.52
N ASP A 174 11.58 26.08 -8.87
CA ASP A 174 13.00 25.80 -8.67
C ASP A 174 13.27 24.66 -7.67
N ASP A 175 14.44 24.03 -7.76
CA ASP A 175 14.92 22.99 -6.83
C ASP A 175 13.87 21.89 -6.53
N VAL A 176 13.21 21.38 -7.56
CA VAL A 176 12.27 20.25 -7.45
C VAL A 176 12.98 18.96 -7.80
N ARG A 177 12.86 17.96 -6.93
CA ARG A 177 13.38 16.60 -7.16
C ARG A 177 12.27 15.61 -7.45
N TRP A 178 11.10 15.80 -6.83
CA TRP A 178 9.98 14.87 -6.89
C TRP A 178 8.66 15.60 -7.04
N PHE A 179 7.82 15.11 -7.94
CA PHE A 179 6.40 15.45 -7.99
C PHE A 179 5.59 14.32 -7.39
N VAL A 180 4.71 14.63 -6.45
CA VAL A 180 3.88 13.65 -5.75
C VAL A 180 2.42 13.88 -6.11
N MET A 181 1.76 12.86 -6.62
CA MET A 181 0.32 12.89 -6.87
C MET A 181 -0.41 12.17 -5.73
N GLY A 182 -1.57 12.69 -5.35
CA GLY A 182 -2.51 12.03 -4.43
C GLY A 182 -3.90 12.63 -4.54
N ASP A 183 -4.91 11.93 -4.01
CA ASP A 183 -6.30 12.41 -4.00
C ASP A 183 -6.61 13.27 -2.77
N ASP A 184 -7.69 14.06 -2.85
CA ASP A 184 -8.16 14.93 -1.77
C ASP A 184 -8.69 14.20 -0.53
N ASP A 185 -8.85 12.88 -0.58
CA ASP A 185 -9.13 11.99 0.55
C ASP A 185 -8.02 10.99 0.86
N THR A 186 -6.78 11.34 0.49
CA THR A 186 -5.56 10.68 0.91
C THR A 186 -4.92 11.43 2.06
N PHE A 187 -4.57 10.71 3.13
CA PHE A 187 -3.79 11.24 4.24
C PHE A 187 -2.33 10.84 4.09
N PHE A 188 -1.42 11.80 3.97
CA PHE A 188 0.01 11.55 3.87
C PHE A 188 0.73 11.70 5.22
N VAL A 189 1.85 11.00 5.39
CA VAL A 189 2.85 11.23 6.43
C VAL A 189 4.11 11.81 5.76
N PRO A 190 4.22 13.15 5.60
CA PRO A 190 5.24 13.76 4.74
C PRO A 190 6.68 13.42 5.14
N ASP A 191 6.95 13.30 6.43
CA ASP A 191 8.30 12.97 6.91
C ASP A 191 8.69 11.53 6.50
N ASN A 192 7.73 10.60 6.43
CA ASN A 192 7.96 9.25 5.93
C ASN A 192 8.11 9.21 4.41
N LEU A 193 7.36 10.03 3.69
CA LEU A 193 7.55 10.22 2.26
C LEU A 193 8.98 10.70 1.94
N VAL A 194 9.48 11.68 2.68
CA VAL A 194 10.87 12.17 2.54
C VAL A 194 11.88 11.05 2.76
N ARG A 195 11.69 10.23 3.80
CA ARG A 195 12.56 9.06 4.06
C ARG A 195 12.56 8.07 2.90
N VAL A 196 11.37 7.78 2.36
CA VAL A 196 11.24 6.87 1.22
C VAL A 196 11.95 7.42 -0.02
N LEU A 197 11.69 8.67 -0.39
CA LEU A 197 12.26 9.27 -1.60
C LEU A 197 13.77 9.55 -1.48
N SER A 198 14.30 9.67 -0.25
CA SER A 198 15.73 9.84 -0.01
C SER A 198 16.56 8.59 -0.34
N LYS A 199 15.92 7.43 -0.52
CA LYS A 199 16.61 6.18 -0.94
C LYS A 199 17.03 6.21 -2.40
N TYR A 200 16.43 7.07 -3.22
CA TYR A 200 16.54 7.02 -4.67
C TYR A 200 17.29 8.22 -5.23
N ASP A 201 18.13 7.99 -6.24
CA ASP A 201 18.76 9.07 -7.00
C ASP A 201 17.71 9.80 -7.83
N HIS A 202 17.33 10.99 -7.38
CA HIS A 202 16.32 11.84 -8.02
C HIS A 202 16.69 12.30 -9.44
N ASN A 203 17.93 12.09 -9.89
CA ASN A 203 18.37 12.37 -11.25
C ASN A 203 18.06 11.24 -12.24
N GLN A 204 17.61 10.07 -11.77
CA GLN A 204 17.19 8.95 -12.60
C GLN A 204 15.68 8.91 -12.78
N PHE A 205 15.21 8.05 -13.69
CA PHE A 205 13.77 7.84 -13.92
C PHE A 205 13.18 6.90 -12.87
N TYR A 206 12.43 7.50 -11.94
CA TYR A 206 11.68 6.78 -10.93
C TYR A 206 10.20 7.14 -10.95
N TYR A 207 9.36 6.09 -11.02
CA TYR A 207 7.93 6.09 -10.76
C TYR A 207 7.68 5.23 -9.52
N ILE A 208 7.44 5.86 -8.37
CA ILE A 208 7.42 5.22 -7.05
C ILE A 208 6.01 5.27 -6.48
N GLY A 209 5.51 4.15 -5.98
CA GLY A 209 4.19 4.06 -5.34
C GLY A 209 3.85 2.62 -5.02
N SER A 210 2.57 2.25 -4.95
CA SER A 210 2.17 0.86 -4.75
C SER A 210 0.93 0.48 -5.55
N SER A 211 0.77 -0.83 -5.75
CA SER A 211 -0.46 -1.43 -6.27
C SER A 211 -1.56 -1.45 -5.19
N SER A 212 -2.80 -1.72 -5.60
CA SER A 212 -3.92 -1.84 -4.66
C SER A 212 -3.79 -3.09 -3.78
N GLU A 213 -4.32 -3.01 -2.57
CA GLU A 213 -4.53 -4.16 -1.69
C GLU A 213 -5.54 -5.17 -2.26
N SER A 214 -6.35 -4.78 -3.25
CA SER A 214 -7.30 -5.66 -3.91
C SER A 214 -6.69 -6.41 -5.10
N HIS A 215 -6.68 -7.74 -5.01
CA HIS A 215 -6.20 -8.64 -6.07
C HIS A 215 -6.92 -8.41 -7.40
N LEU A 216 -8.25 -8.28 -7.34
CA LEU A 216 -9.10 -8.11 -8.52
C LEU A 216 -8.95 -6.72 -9.14
N GLN A 217 -8.73 -5.67 -8.33
CA GLN A 217 -8.41 -4.35 -8.90
C GLN A 217 -7.10 -4.42 -9.69
N ASN A 218 -6.07 -5.08 -9.15
CA ASN A 218 -4.78 -5.20 -9.83
C ASN A 218 -4.83 -6.05 -11.11
N ILE A 219 -5.69 -7.09 -11.17
CA ILE A 219 -5.93 -7.85 -12.40
C ILE A 219 -6.65 -6.99 -13.44
N ASN A 220 -7.66 -6.23 -13.03
CA ASN A 220 -8.47 -5.43 -13.95
C ASN A 220 -7.73 -4.20 -14.49
N PHE A 221 -6.75 -3.68 -13.73
CA PHE A 221 -5.94 -2.53 -14.11
C PHE A 221 -4.49 -2.93 -14.37
N SER A 222 -3.65 -3.00 -13.33
CA SER A 222 -2.28 -3.54 -13.46
C SER A 222 -1.62 -3.72 -12.09
N TYR A 223 -0.81 -4.78 -11.94
CA TYR A 223 0.14 -4.91 -10.84
C TYR A 223 1.37 -3.99 -10.97
N GLY A 224 1.60 -3.43 -12.16
CA GLY A 224 2.68 -2.48 -12.47
C GLY A 224 2.26 -1.01 -12.41
N MET A 225 1.02 -0.71 -11.98
CA MET A 225 0.51 0.64 -11.83
C MET A 225 0.56 1.08 -10.37
N ALA A 226 1.05 2.30 -10.11
CA ALA A 226 0.80 2.95 -8.83
C ALA A 226 -0.63 3.50 -8.82
N TYR A 227 -1.41 3.15 -7.81
CA TYR A 227 -2.76 3.67 -7.65
C TYR A 227 -2.70 5.10 -7.09
N GLY A 228 -3.38 6.03 -7.75
CA GLY A 228 -3.32 7.46 -7.48
C GLY A 228 -3.90 7.85 -6.14
N GLY A 229 -4.93 7.14 -5.67
CA GLY A 229 -5.48 7.31 -4.33
C GLY A 229 -4.45 7.00 -3.23
N GLY A 230 -3.71 5.90 -3.36
CA GLY A 230 -2.57 5.61 -2.49
C GLY A 230 -1.43 6.62 -2.63
N GLY A 231 -1.42 7.35 -3.73
CA GLY A 231 -0.40 8.34 -4.07
C GLY A 231 0.83 7.72 -4.72
N PHE A 232 1.54 8.53 -5.49
CA PHE A 232 2.78 8.13 -6.14
C PHE A 232 3.71 9.33 -6.33
N ALA A 233 5.00 9.06 -6.46
CA ALA A 233 6.03 10.04 -6.75
C ALA A 233 6.67 9.78 -8.12
N ILE A 234 6.95 10.86 -8.84
CA ILE A 234 7.68 10.86 -10.10
C ILE A 234 8.89 11.78 -9.94
N SER A 235 10.08 11.24 -10.22
CA SER A 235 11.33 12.01 -10.27
C SER A 235 11.26 13.15 -11.29
N TYR A 236 11.94 14.26 -11.02
CA TYR A 236 11.90 15.45 -11.87
C TYR A 236 12.28 15.18 -13.36
N PRO A 237 13.33 14.40 -13.68
CA PRO A 237 13.64 14.06 -15.07
C PRO A 237 12.55 13.24 -15.75
N LEU A 238 11.91 12.30 -15.03
CA LEU A 238 10.80 11.51 -15.55
C LEU A 238 9.55 12.38 -15.78
N ALA A 239 9.26 13.33 -14.89
CA ALA A 239 8.16 14.27 -15.08
C ALA A 239 8.36 15.10 -16.37
N LYS A 240 9.59 15.54 -16.65
CA LYS A 240 9.94 16.23 -17.91
C LYS A 240 9.73 15.33 -19.13
N ALA A 241 10.13 14.06 -19.06
CA ALA A 241 9.91 13.11 -20.14
C ALA A 241 8.40 12.85 -20.38
N LEU A 242 7.65 12.63 -19.30
CA LEU A 242 6.20 12.48 -19.32
C LEU A 242 5.54 13.69 -19.99
N ALA A 243 5.82 14.91 -19.54
CA ALA A 243 5.17 16.12 -20.04
C ALA A 243 5.36 16.33 -21.57
N LYS A 244 6.48 15.88 -22.14
CA LYS A 244 6.76 15.97 -23.60
C LYS A 244 5.90 15.02 -24.45
N MET A 245 5.39 13.95 -23.86
CA MET A 245 4.71 12.87 -24.58
C MET A 245 3.27 12.60 -24.12
N GLN A 246 2.90 13.06 -22.92
CA GLN A 246 1.66 12.69 -22.23
C GLN A 246 0.40 12.97 -23.04
N ASP A 247 0.29 14.14 -23.67
CA ASP A 247 -0.88 14.47 -24.49
C ASP A 247 -1.06 13.45 -25.65
N ARG A 248 0.04 13.00 -26.29
CA ARG A 248 -0.02 11.97 -27.35
C ARG A 248 -0.35 10.59 -26.79
N CYS A 249 0.17 10.26 -25.61
CA CYS A 249 -0.18 9.02 -24.89
C CYS A 249 -1.68 8.96 -24.56
N ILE A 250 -2.24 10.02 -23.97
CA ILE A 250 -3.67 10.09 -23.63
C ILE A 250 -4.55 9.85 -24.86
N GLN A 251 -4.16 10.38 -26.03
CA GLN A 251 -4.89 10.18 -27.29
C GLN A 251 -4.87 8.73 -27.78
N ARG A 252 -3.79 7.98 -27.54
CA ARG A 252 -3.68 6.55 -27.88
C ARG A 252 -4.54 5.66 -26.99
N TYR A 253 -4.81 6.11 -25.76
CA TYR A 253 -5.54 5.32 -24.75
C TYR A 253 -6.88 5.96 -24.32
N PRO A 254 -7.83 6.21 -25.25
CA PRO A 254 -9.11 6.81 -24.91
C PRO A 254 -9.99 5.87 -24.07
N GLY A 255 -9.75 4.55 -24.14
CA GLY A 255 -10.57 3.50 -23.52
C GLY A 255 -10.18 3.13 -22.10
N LEU A 256 -9.05 3.64 -21.58
CA LEU A 256 -8.64 3.35 -20.21
C LEU A 256 -9.61 3.96 -19.19
N TYR A 257 -9.73 3.34 -18.02
CA TYR A 257 -10.77 3.71 -17.06
C TYR A 257 -10.43 5.01 -16.33
N GLY A 258 -9.34 5.01 -15.57
CA GLY A 258 -8.95 6.08 -14.65
C GLY A 258 -7.75 6.90 -15.12
N SER A 259 -7.32 7.81 -14.25
CA SER A 259 -6.07 8.56 -14.44
C SER A 259 -4.84 7.70 -14.31
N ASP A 260 -4.88 6.79 -13.33
CA ASP A 260 -3.72 6.02 -12.90
C ASP A 260 -3.33 5.00 -13.98
N ASP A 261 -4.36 4.40 -14.58
CA ASP A 261 -4.26 3.50 -15.73
C ASP A 261 -3.58 4.20 -16.92
N ARG A 262 -3.94 5.47 -17.16
CA ARG A 262 -3.30 6.29 -18.20
C ARG A 262 -1.88 6.69 -17.85
N ILE A 263 -1.60 7.04 -16.59
CA ILE A 263 -0.23 7.31 -16.14
C ILE A 263 0.63 6.07 -16.36
N HIS A 264 0.16 4.90 -15.92
CA HIS A 264 0.84 3.62 -16.14
C HIS A 264 1.08 3.32 -17.62
N ALA A 265 0.09 3.55 -18.50
CA ALA A 265 0.28 3.40 -19.94
C ALA A 265 1.37 4.32 -20.49
N CYS A 266 1.43 5.58 -20.03
CA CYS A 266 2.51 6.50 -20.44
C CYS A 266 3.86 6.08 -19.85
N MET A 267 3.91 5.54 -18.64
CA MET A 267 5.14 4.99 -18.05
C MET A 267 5.64 3.78 -18.83
N ALA A 268 4.74 2.91 -19.29
CA ALA A 268 5.07 1.77 -20.14
C ALA A 268 5.67 2.21 -21.49
N GLU A 269 5.14 3.27 -22.11
CA GLU A 269 5.73 3.84 -23.33
C GLU A 269 7.10 4.50 -23.10
N LEU A 270 7.33 5.03 -21.90
CA LEU A 270 8.64 5.55 -21.47
C LEU A 270 9.61 4.44 -21.03
N GLY A 271 9.14 3.19 -20.93
CA GLY A 271 9.95 2.06 -20.48
C GLY A 271 10.30 2.11 -18.99
N VAL A 272 9.53 2.84 -18.16
CA VAL A 272 9.80 2.99 -16.73
C VAL A 272 8.84 2.16 -15.90
N PRO A 273 9.31 1.12 -15.18
CA PRO A 273 8.44 0.30 -14.34
C PRO A 273 8.11 1.00 -13.02
N LEU A 274 7.04 0.52 -12.38
CA LEU A 274 6.73 0.89 -11.00
C LEU A 274 7.80 0.36 -10.03
N THR A 275 8.36 1.29 -9.27
CA THR A 275 9.14 1.00 -8.06
C THR A 275 8.19 0.90 -6.87
N LYS A 276 7.99 -0.32 -6.36
CA LYS A 276 6.99 -0.58 -5.32
C LYS A 276 7.51 -0.22 -3.92
N GLU A 277 6.74 0.61 -3.22
CA GLU A 277 6.96 1.01 -1.83
C GLU A 277 5.75 0.60 -0.98
N PRO A 278 5.89 -0.38 -0.07
CA PRO A 278 4.75 -0.96 0.66
C PRO A 278 3.99 -0.01 1.60
N GLY A 279 4.51 1.19 1.84
CA GLY A 279 3.89 2.20 2.71
C GLY A 279 2.87 3.11 2.02
N PHE A 280 2.74 3.02 0.69
CA PHE A 280 1.67 3.69 -0.04
C PHE A 280 0.44 2.79 -0.08
N HIS A 281 -0.68 3.24 0.50
CA HIS A 281 -1.88 2.42 0.62
C HIS A 281 -3.07 3.02 -0.11
N GLN A 282 -3.55 2.30 -1.11
CA GLN A 282 -4.81 2.58 -1.79
C GLN A 282 -6.01 2.19 -0.91
N TYR A 283 -5.89 1.09 -0.15
CA TYR A 283 -6.97 0.39 0.54
C TYR A 283 -8.31 0.41 -0.22
N ASP A 284 -8.34 -0.20 -1.40
CA ASP A 284 -9.60 -0.58 -2.08
C ASP A 284 -10.29 -1.72 -1.31
N VAL A 285 -10.69 -1.41 -0.08
CA VAL A 285 -11.35 -2.26 0.90
C VAL A 285 -12.45 -1.46 1.58
N PHE A 286 -13.34 -2.15 2.28
CA PHE A 286 -14.41 -1.54 3.08
C PHE A 286 -14.33 -1.99 4.53
N GLY A 287 -14.96 -1.21 5.43
CA GLY A 287 -15.07 -1.55 6.84
C GLY A 287 -13.83 -1.15 7.64
N ASN A 288 -13.43 -2.01 8.58
CA ASN A 288 -12.46 -1.67 9.62
C ASN A 288 -11.02 -2.03 9.23
N LEU A 289 -10.14 -1.02 9.15
CA LEU A 289 -8.72 -1.18 8.82
C LEU A 289 -7.84 -1.73 9.95
N LEU A 290 -8.39 -2.09 11.11
CA LEU A 290 -7.66 -2.57 12.28
C LEU A 290 -6.61 -3.64 11.93
N GLY A 291 -6.99 -4.66 11.17
CA GLY A 291 -6.09 -5.74 10.79
C GLY A 291 -4.93 -5.30 9.90
N LEU A 292 -5.18 -4.39 8.95
CA LEU A 292 -4.17 -3.85 8.03
C LEU A 292 -3.17 -2.95 8.76
N LEU A 293 -3.68 -1.99 9.55
CA LEU A 293 -2.84 -1.03 10.26
C LEU A 293 -2.13 -1.64 11.47
N SER A 294 -2.71 -2.66 12.11
CA SER A 294 -2.07 -3.32 13.26
C SER A 294 -0.98 -4.31 12.85
N ALA A 295 -0.99 -4.79 11.60
CA ALA A 295 0.01 -5.68 11.02
C ALA A 295 0.62 -5.03 9.77
N HIS A 296 0.88 -3.71 9.85
CA HIS A 296 1.49 -2.97 8.75
C HIS A 296 2.83 -3.60 8.36
N PRO A 297 3.17 -3.68 7.06
CA PRO A 297 4.46 -4.18 6.60
C PRO A 297 5.65 -3.47 7.26
N VAL A 298 6.82 -4.09 7.23
CA VAL A 298 8.07 -3.50 7.76
C VAL A 298 8.58 -2.44 6.78
N ALA A 299 7.91 -1.30 6.77
CA ALA A 299 8.15 -0.15 5.91
C ALA A 299 7.57 1.10 6.58
N PRO A 300 8.08 2.31 6.30
CA PRO A 300 7.46 3.53 6.78
C PRO A 300 6.04 3.67 6.20
N LEU A 301 5.03 3.96 7.03
CA LEU A 301 3.69 4.30 6.56
C LEU A 301 3.75 5.66 5.84
N VAL A 302 3.43 5.70 4.55
CA VAL A 302 3.52 6.92 3.72
C VAL A 302 2.15 7.56 3.54
N SER A 303 1.12 6.78 3.26
CA SER A 303 -0.21 7.30 2.97
C SER A 303 -1.32 6.31 3.31
N ILE A 304 -2.51 6.84 3.56
CA ILE A 304 -3.75 6.08 3.75
C ILE A 304 -4.84 6.68 2.85
N HIS A 305 -5.38 5.84 1.97
CA HIS A 305 -6.59 6.03 1.18
C HIS A 305 -7.52 4.82 1.45
N HIS A 306 -8.81 4.74 1.17
CA HIS A 306 -9.77 5.74 0.71
C HIS A 306 -10.62 6.18 1.91
N LEU A 307 -10.30 7.32 2.53
CA LEU A 307 -10.84 7.69 3.86
C LEU A 307 -12.38 7.67 3.91
N ASP A 308 -13.05 8.10 2.83
CA ASP A 308 -14.51 8.13 2.75
C ASP A 308 -15.18 6.75 2.65
N LYS A 309 -14.43 5.67 2.39
CA LYS A 309 -14.96 4.29 2.22
C LYS A 309 -14.74 3.40 3.45
N VAL A 310 -13.74 3.71 4.25
CA VAL A 310 -13.33 2.93 5.42
C VAL A 310 -13.89 3.52 6.70
N GLU A 311 -14.03 2.71 7.74
CA GLU A 311 -14.39 3.19 9.08
C GLU A 311 -13.29 4.10 9.66
N PRO A 312 -13.63 5.05 10.57
CA PRO A 312 -12.62 5.78 11.33
C PRO A 312 -11.65 4.81 12.01
N ILE A 313 -10.34 5.08 11.90
CA ILE A 313 -9.31 4.16 12.41
C ILE A 313 -9.35 4.01 13.93
N PHE A 314 -9.90 4.99 14.65
CA PHE A 314 -10.15 4.94 16.08
C PHE A 314 -11.66 4.87 16.38
N PRO A 315 -12.08 4.10 17.40
CA PRO A 315 -13.50 3.96 17.74
C PRO A 315 -14.10 5.23 18.35
N ASN A 316 -15.42 5.38 18.26
CA ASN A 316 -16.20 6.45 18.91
C ASN A 316 -15.83 7.88 18.48
N MET A 317 -15.33 8.06 17.26
CA MET A 317 -15.05 9.38 16.69
C MET A 317 -15.19 9.38 15.17
N ASN A 318 -15.29 10.57 14.57
CA ASN A 318 -15.33 10.69 13.11
C ASN A 318 -13.92 10.61 12.50
N ARG A 319 -13.83 10.56 11.16
CA ARG A 319 -12.56 10.39 10.42
C ARG A 319 -11.56 11.52 10.68
N VAL A 320 -12.03 12.76 10.70
CA VAL A 320 -11.18 13.94 10.97
C VAL A 320 -10.62 13.84 12.40
N GLN A 321 -11.45 13.56 13.40
CA GLN A 321 -11.01 13.36 14.79
C GLN A 321 -10.01 12.21 14.93
N ALA A 322 -10.23 11.11 14.20
CA ALA A 322 -9.34 9.96 14.19
C ALA A 322 -7.96 10.30 13.63
N LEU A 323 -7.91 11.03 12.52
CA LEU A 323 -6.66 11.48 11.93
C LEU A 323 -5.97 12.59 12.75
N THR A 324 -6.73 13.49 13.39
CA THR A 324 -6.19 14.44 14.37
C THR A 324 -5.52 13.70 15.54
N ARG A 325 -6.10 12.60 16.02
CA ARG A 325 -5.47 11.77 17.04
C ARG A 325 -4.21 11.08 16.51
N LEU A 326 -4.22 10.59 15.28
CA LEU A 326 -3.06 9.98 14.64
C LEU A 326 -1.87 10.95 14.50
N ASN A 327 -2.12 12.24 14.38
CA ASN A 327 -1.06 13.25 14.35
C ASN A 327 -0.22 13.32 15.63
N ILE A 328 -0.76 12.88 16.78
CA ILE A 328 -0.03 12.89 18.05
C ILE A 328 1.24 12.01 17.96
N PRO A 329 1.16 10.70 17.65
CA PRO A 329 2.36 9.87 17.49
C PRO A 329 3.19 10.25 16.26
N ILE A 330 2.58 10.73 15.16
CA ILE A 330 3.31 11.21 13.97
C ILE A 330 4.33 12.29 14.36
N ASN A 331 3.90 13.25 15.18
CA ASN A 331 4.75 14.37 15.62
C ASN A 331 5.82 13.95 16.65
N LEU A 332 5.71 12.75 17.24
CA LEU A 332 6.68 12.22 18.20
C LEU A 332 7.75 11.36 17.53
N ASP A 333 7.33 10.43 16.66
CA ASP A 333 8.23 9.53 15.93
C ASP A 333 7.50 8.94 14.70
N SER A 334 7.39 9.72 13.62
CA SER A 334 6.74 9.28 12.37
C SER A 334 7.35 8.00 11.79
N ALA A 335 8.64 7.75 12.01
CA ALA A 335 9.32 6.58 11.48
C ALA A 335 8.78 5.27 12.08
N ALA A 336 8.31 5.30 13.32
CA ALA A 336 7.79 4.13 14.04
C ALA A 336 6.28 3.91 13.88
N LEU A 337 5.58 4.81 13.20
CA LEU A 337 4.14 4.77 13.06
C LEU A 337 3.67 3.44 12.43
N MET A 338 2.69 2.81 13.07
CA MET A 338 2.08 1.52 12.70
C MET A 338 3.03 0.31 12.73
N GLN A 339 4.29 0.48 13.14
CA GLN A 339 5.24 -0.64 13.12
C GLN A 339 4.85 -1.70 14.14
N GLN A 340 4.68 -2.93 13.64
CA GLN A 340 4.28 -4.06 14.45
C GLN A 340 5.49 -4.67 15.18
N SER A 341 5.38 -4.79 16.50
CA SER A 341 6.30 -5.55 17.37
C SER A 341 5.50 -6.60 18.15
N VAL A 342 6.05 -7.81 18.29
CA VAL A 342 5.37 -8.93 18.95
C VAL A 342 6.20 -9.42 20.13
N CYS A 343 5.54 -9.74 21.23
CA CYS A 343 6.16 -10.23 22.46
C CYS A 343 5.22 -11.15 23.20
N TYR A 344 5.78 -11.95 24.12
CA TYR A 344 5.04 -12.96 24.86
C TYR A 344 5.08 -12.67 26.35
N ASP A 345 3.91 -12.68 27.00
CA ASP A 345 3.84 -12.80 28.44
C ASP A 345 3.80 -14.28 28.80
N LYS A 346 4.97 -14.86 29.08
CA LYS A 346 5.12 -16.29 29.32
C LYS A 346 4.33 -16.75 30.53
N THR A 347 4.37 -15.99 31.62
CA THR A 347 3.70 -16.31 32.89
C THR A 347 2.19 -16.46 32.71
N ARG A 348 1.58 -15.63 31.86
CA ARG A 348 0.14 -15.67 31.57
C ARG A 348 -0.21 -16.44 30.31
N SER A 349 0.78 -16.87 29.55
CA SER A 349 0.62 -17.48 28.22
C SER A 349 -0.20 -16.58 27.28
N TRP A 350 0.21 -15.31 27.16
CA TRP A 350 -0.42 -14.34 26.26
C TRP A 350 0.52 -13.93 25.14
N THR A 351 -0.05 -13.65 23.97
CA THR A 351 0.64 -12.95 22.88
C THR A 351 0.24 -11.48 22.90
N VAL A 352 1.24 -10.61 22.82
CA VAL A 352 1.05 -9.17 22.77
C VAL A 352 1.60 -8.65 21.45
N SER A 353 0.76 -7.96 20.68
CA SER A 353 1.14 -7.32 19.42
C SER A 353 0.94 -5.82 19.55
N VAL A 354 2.02 -5.06 19.38
CA VAL A 354 2.03 -3.60 19.45
C VAL A 354 2.16 -3.06 18.03
N SER A 355 1.20 -2.26 17.59
CA SER A 355 1.33 -1.37 16.42
C SER A 355 1.48 0.05 16.96
N TRP A 356 2.73 0.53 17.01
CA TRP A 356 3.03 1.75 17.75
C TRP A 356 2.37 2.98 17.13
N GLY A 357 1.77 3.82 17.97
CA GLY A 357 0.95 4.95 17.53
C GLY A 357 -0.49 4.59 17.15
N TYR A 358 -0.91 3.33 17.33
CA TYR A 358 -2.25 2.89 16.97
C TYR A 358 -2.89 1.96 17.98
N THR A 359 -2.44 0.70 18.07
CA THR A 359 -3.09 -0.32 18.90
C THR A 359 -2.09 -1.22 19.61
N VAL A 360 -2.52 -1.75 20.76
CA VAL A 360 -1.96 -2.95 21.35
C VAL A 360 -3.05 -4.02 21.36
N GLN A 361 -2.72 -5.24 20.92
CA GLN A 361 -3.62 -6.37 20.95
C GLN A 361 -3.06 -7.45 21.87
N ILE A 362 -3.86 -7.87 22.86
CA ILE A 362 -3.52 -8.97 23.78
C ILE A 362 -4.41 -10.17 23.47
N TYR A 363 -3.78 -11.30 23.16
CA TYR A 363 -4.44 -12.56 22.85
C TYR A 363 -4.20 -13.56 23.98
N ARG A 364 -5.21 -14.35 24.32
CA ARG A 364 -5.00 -15.57 25.12
C ARG A 364 -4.35 -16.63 24.25
N GLY A 365 -3.29 -17.24 24.74
CA GLY A 365 -2.50 -18.23 24.00
C GLY A 365 -1.31 -17.62 23.28
N ILE A 366 -0.43 -18.51 22.83
CA ILE A 366 0.80 -18.16 22.12
C ILE A 366 0.57 -18.32 20.61
N PHE A 367 0.70 -17.23 19.88
CA PHE A 367 0.63 -17.15 18.43
C PHE A 367 2.02 -16.90 17.86
N SER A 368 2.39 -17.62 16.80
CA SER A 368 3.68 -17.39 16.14
C SER A 368 3.76 -15.98 15.52
N VAL A 369 4.97 -15.42 15.43
CA VAL A 369 5.16 -14.12 14.74
C VAL A 369 4.69 -14.19 13.29
N ARG A 370 4.92 -15.32 12.61
CA ARG A 370 4.43 -15.61 11.25
C ARG A 370 2.90 -15.52 11.15
N GLU A 371 2.18 -15.93 12.19
CA GLU A 371 0.74 -15.76 12.24
C GLU A 371 0.34 -14.32 12.54
N MET A 372 1.06 -13.67 13.46
CA MET A 372 0.77 -12.30 13.90
C MET A 372 1.02 -11.26 12.82
N GLU A 373 1.96 -11.50 11.90
CA GLU A 373 2.21 -10.61 10.75
C GLU A 373 1.17 -10.71 9.65
N MET A 374 0.36 -11.77 9.61
CA MET A 374 -0.75 -11.85 8.69
C MET A 374 -1.90 -10.94 9.18
N PRO A 375 -2.32 -9.94 8.40
CA PRO A 375 -3.44 -9.09 8.78
C PRO A 375 -4.71 -9.91 9.03
N ALA A 376 -5.36 -9.67 10.17
CA ALA A 376 -6.68 -10.24 10.43
C ALA A 376 -7.72 -9.57 9.52
N ARG A 377 -8.61 -10.36 8.89
CA ARG A 377 -9.65 -9.84 7.98
C ARG A 377 -10.77 -9.09 8.71
N THR A 378 -10.46 -7.92 9.26
CA THR A 378 -11.42 -6.98 9.85
C THR A 378 -12.08 -6.08 8.79
N PHE A 379 -11.67 -6.23 7.53
CA PHE A 379 -12.07 -5.47 6.36
C PHE A 379 -12.67 -6.40 5.31
N LEU A 380 -13.41 -5.81 4.36
CA LEU A 380 -13.99 -6.48 3.21
C LEU A 380 -13.24 -6.06 1.94
N ASN A 381 -13.18 -6.94 0.95
CA ASN A 381 -12.60 -6.56 -0.36
C ASN A 381 -13.45 -5.50 -1.09
N TRP A 382 -12.96 -5.00 -2.22
CA TRP A 382 -13.65 -3.97 -3.02
C TRP A 382 -15.08 -4.34 -3.47
N TYR A 383 -15.39 -5.64 -3.54
CA TYR A 383 -16.73 -6.16 -3.86
C TYR A 383 -17.59 -6.44 -2.62
N LYS A 384 -17.18 -5.92 -1.46
CA LYS A 384 -17.83 -6.07 -0.15
C LYS A 384 -18.00 -7.52 0.30
N ARG A 385 -17.03 -8.38 -0.06
CA ARG A 385 -16.98 -9.78 0.37
C ARG A 385 -15.82 -10.01 1.34
N ALA A 386 -16.02 -10.90 2.31
CA ALA A 386 -15.01 -11.32 3.28
C ALA A 386 -14.13 -12.48 2.77
N ASP A 387 -13.92 -12.57 1.47
CA ASP A 387 -13.14 -13.62 0.81
C ASP A 387 -11.64 -13.36 0.90
N TYR A 388 -10.86 -14.38 1.26
CA TYR A 388 -9.41 -14.30 1.38
C TYR A 388 -8.69 -14.23 0.03
N THR A 389 -9.30 -14.70 -1.06
CA THR A 389 -8.72 -14.66 -2.42
C THR A 389 -8.79 -13.28 -3.07
N GLY A 390 -9.50 -12.33 -2.44
CA GLY A 390 -9.70 -10.98 -2.96
C GLY A 390 -8.55 -10.00 -2.72
N PHE A 391 -7.48 -10.42 -2.05
CA PHE A 391 -6.39 -9.53 -1.59
C PHE A 391 -5.05 -9.90 -2.24
N ALA A 392 -4.21 -8.89 -2.49
CA ALA A 392 -2.89 -9.07 -3.10
C ALA A 392 -1.81 -9.59 -2.12
N PHE A 393 -2.23 -10.08 -0.94
CA PHE A 393 -1.38 -10.55 0.14
C PHE A 393 -2.16 -11.54 1.01
N ASN A 394 -1.43 -12.32 1.83
CA ASN A 394 -2.03 -13.29 2.74
C ASN A 394 -2.75 -12.60 3.90
N THR A 395 -3.93 -13.09 4.23
CA THR A 395 -4.71 -12.63 5.37
C THR A 395 -5.14 -13.82 6.23
N ARG A 396 -5.36 -13.58 7.52
CA ARG A 396 -5.91 -14.60 8.43
C ARG A 396 -7.37 -14.29 8.80
N PRO A 397 -8.23 -15.29 9.03
CA PRO A 397 -9.59 -15.06 9.50
C PRO A 397 -9.59 -14.36 10.86
N VAL A 398 -10.62 -13.55 11.12
CA VAL A 398 -10.95 -13.15 12.49
C VAL A 398 -11.47 -14.39 13.22
N THR A 399 -10.84 -14.74 14.35
CA THR A 399 -11.23 -15.93 15.11
C THR A 399 -12.70 -15.84 15.55
N ARG A 400 -13.40 -16.97 15.41
CA ARG A 400 -14.78 -17.13 15.92
C ARG A 400 -14.79 -17.68 17.35
N HIS A 401 -13.65 -18.15 17.84
CA HIS A 401 -13.56 -18.70 19.19
C HIS A 401 -13.49 -17.55 20.21
N VAL A 402 -14.50 -17.46 21.07
CA VAL A 402 -14.65 -16.40 22.08
C VAL A 402 -13.36 -16.15 22.86
N CYS A 403 -12.71 -17.20 23.37
CA CYS A 403 -11.48 -17.06 24.16
C CYS A 403 -10.27 -16.49 23.40
N GLN A 404 -10.21 -16.69 22.08
CA GLN A 404 -9.10 -16.24 21.23
C GLN A 404 -9.31 -14.83 20.69
N LYS A 405 -10.51 -14.26 20.84
CA LYS A 405 -10.79 -12.90 20.41
C LYS A 405 -9.82 -11.95 21.13
N PRO A 406 -9.07 -11.11 20.40
CA PRO A 406 -8.11 -10.21 21.04
C PRO A 406 -8.81 -9.15 21.87
N PHE A 407 -8.15 -8.75 22.94
CA PHE A 407 -8.42 -7.51 23.65
C PHE A 407 -7.64 -6.39 22.95
N VAL A 408 -8.37 -5.42 22.40
CA VAL A 408 -7.79 -4.34 21.60
C VAL A 408 -7.74 -3.07 22.44
N TYR A 409 -6.56 -2.48 22.54
CA TYR A 409 -6.29 -1.25 23.25
C TYR A 409 -5.89 -0.19 22.22
N TYR A 410 -6.67 0.87 22.08
CA TYR A 410 -6.38 1.93 21.12
C TYR A 410 -5.59 3.05 21.80
N LEU A 411 -4.72 3.69 21.03
CA LEU A 411 -4.00 4.88 21.48
C LEU A 411 -4.98 5.92 22.01
N SER A 412 -4.73 6.35 23.25
CA SER A 412 -5.46 7.41 23.93
C SER A 412 -4.61 8.67 24.01
N LYS A 413 -3.36 8.53 24.44
CA LYS A 413 -2.41 9.65 24.63
C LYS A 413 -1.00 9.20 24.26
N ALA A 414 -0.16 10.12 23.82
CA ALA A 414 1.27 9.92 23.72
C ALA A 414 2.01 11.22 24.04
N SER A 415 3.19 11.10 24.63
CA SER A 415 4.03 12.23 24.97
C SER A 415 5.50 11.86 24.92
N TYR A 416 6.36 12.87 24.87
CA TYR A 416 7.79 12.70 25.01
C TYR A 416 8.21 12.93 26.47
N ASN A 417 8.80 11.93 27.10
CA ASN A 417 9.40 12.06 28.42
C ASN A 417 10.85 12.49 28.28
N LYS A 418 11.13 13.76 28.60
CA LYS A 418 12.48 14.36 28.52
C LYS A 418 13.50 13.70 29.46
N VAL A 419 13.06 13.25 30.64
CA VAL A 419 13.94 12.66 31.65
C VAL A 419 14.45 11.29 31.20
N MET A 420 13.56 10.46 30.63
CA MET A 420 13.93 9.13 30.13
C MET A 420 14.42 9.15 28.69
N ASN A 421 14.34 10.31 28.01
CA ASN A 421 14.69 10.47 26.59
C ASN A 421 13.93 9.47 25.69
N GLN A 422 12.64 9.29 25.98
CA GLN A 422 11.78 8.28 25.36
C GLN A 422 10.34 8.80 25.19
N THR A 423 9.64 8.28 24.19
CA THR A 423 8.19 8.42 24.08
C THR A 423 7.49 7.47 25.04
N VAL A 424 6.39 7.93 25.60
CA VAL A 424 5.46 7.14 26.40
C VAL A 424 4.09 7.26 25.77
N SER A 425 3.48 6.13 25.45
CA SER A 425 2.16 6.08 24.83
C SER A 425 1.21 5.21 25.65
N GLU A 426 0.00 5.71 25.81
CA GLU A 426 -1.05 5.13 26.62
C GLU A 426 -2.14 4.59 25.70
N HIS A 427 -2.45 3.30 25.83
CA HIS A 427 -3.49 2.62 25.09
C HIS A 427 -4.57 2.14 26.03
N VAL A 428 -5.83 2.43 25.72
CA VAL A 428 -6.99 2.11 26.57
C VAL A 428 -7.83 1.05 25.88
N GLN A 429 -8.30 0.09 26.69
CA GLN A 429 -9.12 -1.00 26.20
C GLN A 429 -10.39 -0.47 25.52
N HIS A 430 -10.64 -0.91 24.30
CA HIS A 430 -11.93 -0.72 23.67
C HIS A 430 -12.90 -1.76 24.22
N GLN A 431 -13.81 -1.30 25.08
CA GLN A 431 -14.82 -2.16 25.71
C GLN A 431 -15.83 -2.62 24.66
N VAL A 432 -15.69 -3.89 24.25
CA VAL A 432 -16.65 -4.60 23.41
C VAL A 432 -17.16 -5.76 24.23
N SER A 433 -18.46 -6.03 24.18
CA SER A 433 -19.04 -7.24 24.79
C SER A 433 -18.24 -8.46 24.34
N ASN A 434 -17.62 -9.13 25.31
CA ASN A 434 -16.86 -10.35 25.10
C ASN A 434 -17.54 -11.43 25.93
N PRO A 435 -18.11 -12.48 25.31
CA PRO A 435 -18.71 -13.56 26.06
C PRO A 435 -17.69 -14.23 26.98
N ASP A 436 -18.19 -14.89 28.03
CA ASP A 436 -17.32 -15.55 29.00
C ASP A 436 -16.45 -16.62 28.35
N CYS A 437 -15.16 -16.55 28.63
CA CYS A 437 -14.19 -17.53 28.17
C CYS A 437 -14.04 -18.66 29.20
N LYS A 438 -14.25 -19.91 28.77
CA LYS A 438 -14.14 -21.11 29.62
C LYS A 438 -12.72 -21.66 29.76
N TRP A 439 -11.72 -21.08 29.08
CA TRP A 439 -10.33 -21.55 29.20
C TRP A 439 -9.78 -21.24 30.58
N LYS A 440 -9.15 -22.23 31.22
CA LYS A 440 -8.45 -22.07 32.50
C LYS A 440 -7.11 -21.35 32.31
N MET A 441 -7.17 -20.08 31.96
CA MET A 441 -6.02 -19.23 31.68
C MET A 441 -6.21 -17.85 32.30
N ALA A 442 -5.11 -17.12 32.50
CA ALA A 442 -5.19 -15.74 32.96
C ALA A 442 -6.05 -14.90 31.99
N ASP A 443 -6.97 -14.10 32.54
CA ASP A 443 -7.87 -13.27 31.75
C ASP A 443 -7.26 -11.87 31.49
N PRO A 444 -7.08 -11.46 30.22
CA PRO A 444 -6.65 -10.10 29.89
C PRO A 444 -7.67 -9.00 30.24
N SER A 445 -8.93 -9.33 30.52
CA SER A 445 -9.98 -8.36 30.89
C SER A 445 -9.61 -7.47 32.09
N ARG A 446 -8.72 -7.95 32.96
CA ARG A 446 -8.18 -7.19 34.10
C ARG A 446 -7.21 -6.08 33.72
N ILE A 447 -6.75 -6.04 32.47
CA ILE A 447 -5.87 -4.99 31.96
C ILE A 447 -6.75 -3.93 31.32
N GLU A 448 -6.78 -2.74 31.92
CA GLU A 448 -7.54 -1.59 31.45
C GLU A 448 -6.70 -0.71 30.52
N ARG A 449 -5.38 -0.70 30.76
CA ARG A 449 -4.44 0.21 30.13
C ARG A 449 -3.13 -0.49 29.79
N VAL A 450 -2.55 -0.10 28.67
CA VAL A 450 -1.18 -0.49 28.28
C VAL A 450 -0.34 0.77 28.09
N GLU A 451 0.77 0.85 28.83
CA GLU A 451 1.81 1.88 28.65
C GLU A 451 2.93 1.30 27.77
N VAL A 452 3.22 1.93 26.65
CA VAL A 452 4.31 1.54 25.74
C VAL A 452 5.39 2.61 25.74
N TYR A 453 6.60 2.21 26.14
CA TYR A 453 7.81 3.01 26.15
C TYR A 453 8.61 2.72 24.88
N ARG A 454 9.13 3.77 24.24
CA ARG A 454 9.95 3.65 23.04
C ARG A 454 10.91 4.83 22.92
N LYS A 455 12.19 4.55 22.65
CA LYS A 455 13.15 5.58 22.24
C LYS A 455 12.92 5.96 20.77
N PRO A 456 12.69 7.23 20.42
CA PRO A 456 12.58 7.65 19.03
C PRO A 456 13.84 7.31 18.23
N ASP A 457 13.64 6.87 16.99
CA ASP A 457 14.73 6.63 16.05
C ASP A 457 14.38 7.22 14.67
N PRO A 458 14.78 8.48 14.40
CA PRO A 458 14.48 9.12 13.13
C PRO A 458 15.17 8.44 11.93
N ASN A 459 16.22 7.65 12.19
CA ASN A 459 17.05 6.96 11.20
C ASN A 459 16.69 5.46 11.12
N LEU A 460 15.54 5.04 11.65
CA LEU A 460 15.07 3.65 11.62
C LEU A 460 15.14 3.02 10.22
N TRP A 461 14.90 3.84 9.18
CA TRP A 461 14.84 3.43 7.79
C TRP A 461 16.14 3.68 6.99
N ASP A 462 17.20 4.18 7.65
CA ASP A 462 18.53 4.35 7.04
C ASP A 462 19.32 3.02 7.03
N LYS A 463 18.74 1.95 7.58
CA LYS A 463 19.30 0.60 7.69
C LYS A 463 18.38 -0.42 7.02
N PRO A 464 18.86 -1.64 6.73
CA PRO A 464 18.00 -2.73 6.28
C PRO A 464 16.77 -2.89 7.19
N PRO A 465 15.54 -2.92 6.64
CA PRO A 465 14.32 -2.99 7.43
C PRO A 465 14.29 -4.21 8.36
N ARG A 466 14.11 -3.96 9.65
CA ARG A 466 13.90 -4.99 10.68
C ARG A 466 12.88 -4.46 11.69
N ARG A 467 11.97 -5.34 12.13
CA ARG A 467 11.02 -4.99 13.20
C ARG A 467 11.78 -4.72 14.50
N ASN A 468 11.26 -3.78 15.28
CA ASN A 468 11.70 -3.59 16.65
C ASN A 468 11.25 -4.76 17.53
N CYS A 469 12.02 -5.03 18.58
CA CYS A 469 11.69 -6.03 19.57
C CYS A 469 10.79 -5.45 20.65
N CYS A 470 9.85 -6.25 21.13
CA CYS A 470 8.92 -5.92 22.19
C CYS A 470 9.27 -6.69 23.47
N ARG A 471 9.15 -6.05 24.64
CA ARG A 471 9.44 -6.64 25.95
C ARG A 471 8.35 -6.27 26.94
N VAL A 472 7.72 -7.26 27.56
CA VAL A 472 6.76 -7.03 28.65
C VAL A 472 7.54 -6.74 29.93
N LEU A 473 7.32 -5.57 30.53
CA LEU A 473 8.03 -5.14 31.73
C LEU A 473 7.21 -5.42 33.00
N PRO A 474 7.87 -5.72 34.14
CA PRO A 474 7.21 -5.80 35.43
C PRO A 474 6.57 -4.45 35.81
N THR A 475 5.40 -4.50 36.43
CA THR A 475 4.72 -3.30 36.94
C THR A 475 3.97 -3.61 38.22
N LYS A 476 3.96 -2.64 39.14
CA LYS A 476 3.18 -2.69 40.38
C LYS A 476 1.81 -2.01 40.24
N LYS A 477 1.58 -1.29 39.14
CA LYS A 477 0.30 -0.60 38.87
C LYS A 477 -0.77 -1.64 38.53
N LYS A 478 -1.78 -1.80 39.39
CA LYS A 478 -2.95 -2.65 39.11
C LYS A 478 -3.66 -2.15 37.84
N GLY A 479 -4.15 -3.08 37.03
CA GLY A 479 -4.87 -2.76 35.79
C GLY A 479 -4.00 -2.29 34.61
N THR A 480 -2.68 -2.14 34.80
CA THR A 480 -1.77 -1.65 33.76
C THR A 480 -0.80 -2.73 33.32
N MET A 481 -0.60 -2.88 32.01
CA MET A 481 0.54 -3.59 31.43
C MET A 481 1.57 -2.57 30.93
N VAL A 482 2.86 -2.83 31.15
CA VAL A 482 3.94 -1.97 30.67
C VAL A 482 4.75 -2.73 29.64
N ILE A 483 5.05 -2.07 28.53
CA ILE A 483 5.77 -2.65 27.40
C ILE A 483 6.90 -1.70 26.98
N ASP A 484 8.07 -2.24 26.69
CA ASP A 484 9.15 -1.56 25.99
C ASP A 484 9.21 -2.04 24.54
N VAL A 485 9.34 -1.10 23.59
CA VAL A 485 9.57 -1.38 22.18
C VAL A 485 10.83 -0.65 21.73
N GLY A 486 11.84 -1.39 21.28
CA GLY A 486 13.14 -0.83 20.94
C GLY A 486 13.89 -1.65 19.89
N VAL A 487 15.08 -1.19 19.53
CA VAL A 487 15.98 -1.98 18.68
C VAL A 487 16.23 -3.33 19.35
N CYS A 488 16.24 -4.40 18.55
CA CYS A 488 16.56 -5.73 19.05
C CYS A 488 18.03 -5.80 19.51
N GLY A 489 18.29 -6.48 20.62
CA GLY A 489 19.66 -6.83 21.02
C GLY A 489 20.33 -7.78 20.02
N ASP A 490 21.65 -7.96 20.15
CA ASP A 490 22.49 -8.68 19.18
C ASP A 490 21.98 -10.12 18.91
N ASP A 491 21.51 -10.82 19.94
CA ASP A 491 20.95 -12.19 19.84
C ASP A 491 19.45 -12.24 20.16
N GLU A 492 18.77 -11.10 20.16
CA GLU A 492 17.35 -11.06 20.49
C GLU A 492 16.50 -11.53 19.32
N VAL A 493 15.89 -12.69 19.52
CA VAL A 493 14.91 -13.29 18.63
C VAL A 493 13.55 -13.36 19.32
N ILE A 494 12.49 -13.13 18.54
CA ILE A 494 11.11 -13.24 19.02
C ILE A 494 10.68 -14.70 18.85
N GLU A 495 11.05 -15.53 19.80
CA GLU A 495 10.71 -16.95 19.81
C GLU A 495 10.07 -17.38 21.14
N LEU A 496 9.26 -18.43 21.05
CA LEU A 496 8.79 -19.12 22.24
C LEU A 496 9.91 -20.07 22.69
N ARG A 497 10.77 -19.63 23.61
CA ARG A 497 11.61 -20.55 24.39
C ARG A 497 10.82 -21.19 25.51
#